data_AF-A0AAR2J0F6-F1
#
_entry.id   AF-A0AAR2J0F6-F1
#
_cell.length_a   1.000
_cell.length_b   1.000
_cell.length_c   1.000
_cell.angle_alpha   90.00
_cell.angle_beta   90.00
_cell.angle_gamma   90.00
#
_symmetry.space_group_name_H-M   'P 1'
#
loop_
_entity.id
_entity.type
_entity.pdbx_description
1 polymer ?
#
loop_
_entity_poly.entity_id
_entity_poly.type
_entity_poly.pdbx_seq_one_letter_code
_entity_poly.pdbx_strand_id
1 'polypeptide(L)'
;MESQIRQNYHRDCEAAINRMVNMELFASYTYTSMAFYFSRDDVALKGFAHFFKENSHEEREHAEKLLEFQNKRGGRIFLQDIKKPERDEWGTGLEAMQCALQLEKKVNQALLDLHRIATEKGDPHLCDFLESHYLNEQVEMIKKLGHYITNLTKMDTGNNKMAEYLFDKHTLGSKS
;
A
#
# COMPACT_ATOMS: atom_id res chain seq x y z
N MET A 1 32.15 5.44 9.25
CA MET A 1 32.86 5.07 8.01
C MET A 1 31.85 5.05 6.88
N GLU A 2 32.09 5.78 5.81
CA GLU A 2 31.18 5.82 4.67
C GLU A 2 31.28 4.52 3.87
N SER A 3 30.17 4.04 3.31
CA SER A 3 30.16 2.78 2.55
C SER A 3 30.97 2.95 1.26
N GLN A 4 31.81 1.98 0.91
CA GLN A 4 32.67 2.04 -0.29
C GLN A 4 31.90 2.16 -1.61
N ILE A 5 30.63 1.74 -1.63
CA ILE A 5 29.75 1.79 -2.82
C ILE A 5 28.88 3.05 -2.87
N ARG A 6 28.93 3.92 -1.86
CA ARG A 6 28.03 5.07 -1.77
C ARG A 6 28.48 6.16 -2.74
N GLN A 7 27.60 6.51 -3.66
CA GLN A 7 27.83 7.60 -4.62
C GLN A 7 26.52 8.34 -4.90
N ASN A 8 26.57 9.67 -4.82
CA ASN A 8 25.43 10.58 -5.04
C ASN A 8 24.15 10.16 -4.28
N TYR A 9 24.31 9.75 -3.03
CA TYR A 9 23.20 9.30 -2.18
C TYR A 9 23.19 10.10 -0.90
N HIS A 10 22.36 11.14 -0.84
CA HIS A 10 22.32 12.06 0.31
C HIS A 10 21.71 11.39 1.55
N ARG A 11 22.13 11.81 2.75
CA ARG A 11 21.60 11.24 4.02
C ARG A 11 20.10 11.46 4.19
N ASP A 12 19.58 12.57 3.67
CA ASP A 12 18.13 12.83 3.67
C ASP A 12 17.36 11.81 2.83
N CYS A 13 17.90 11.40 1.67
CA CYS A 13 17.32 10.35 0.83
C CYS A 13 17.34 9.00 1.55
N GLU A 14 18.48 8.65 2.17
CA GLU A 14 18.62 7.43 2.97
C GLU A 14 17.62 7.37 4.13
N ALA A 15 17.46 8.47 4.87
CA ALA A 15 16.49 8.57 5.95
C ALA A 15 15.05 8.51 5.43
N ALA A 16 14.76 9.12 4.28
CA ALA A 16 13.45 9.09 3.65
C ALA A 16 13.07 7.69 3.15
N ILE A 17 14.02 6.93 2.58
CA ILE A 17 13.82 5.52 2.23
C ILE A 17 13.49 4.68 3.46
N ASN A 18 14.20 4.86 4.58
CA ASN A 18 13.87 4.14 5.82
C ASN A 18 12.46 4.45 6.34
N ARG A 19 11.99 5.70 6.20
CA ARG A 19 10.60 6.06 6.52
C ARG A 19 9.60 5.43 5.55
N MET A 20 9.92 5.40 4.26
CA MET A 20 9.07 4.80 3.24
C MET A 20 8.92 3.29 3.45
N VAL A 21 10.01 2.58 3.78
CA VAL A 21 9.97 1.16 4.18
C VAL A 21 8.97 0.94 5.31
N ASN A 22 8.99 1.77 6.36
CA ASN A 22 8.05 1.62 7.47
C ASN A 22 6.59 1.91 7.03
N MET A 23 6.38 2.83 6.09
CA MET A 23 5.06 3.11 5.50
C MET A 23 4.52 1.90 4.74
N GLU A 24 5.31 1.26 3.87
CA GLU A 24 4.88 0.06 3.12
C GLU A 24 4.62 -1.11 4.06
N LEU A 25 5.46 -1.30 5.08
CA LEU A 25 5.23 -2.31 6.11
C LEU A 25 3.95 -2.06 6.91
N PHE A 26 3.63 -0.81 7.20
CA PHE A 26 2.37 -0.42 7.85
C PHE A 26 1.16 -0.64 6.94
N ALA A 27 1.29 -0.34 5.64
CA ALA A 27 0.23 -0.60 4.66
C ALA A 27 -0.04 -2.11 4.54
N SER A 28 1.01 -2.91 4.39
CA SER A 28 0.95 -4.38 4.44
C SER A 28 0.24 -4.88 5.70
N TYR A 29 0.60 -4.35 6.88
CA TYR A 29 -0.02 -4.78 8.14
C TYR A 29 -1.50 -4.38 8.25
N THR A 30 -1.87 -3.22 7.70
CA THR A 30 -3.26 -2.77 7.62
C THR A 30 -4.09 -3.66 6.70
N TYR A 31 -3.56 -4.00 5.52
CA TYR A 31 -4.23 -4.93 4.61
C TYR A 31 -4.35 -6.34 5.17
N THR A 32 -3.36 -6.81 5.93
CA THR A 32 -3.48 -8.06 6.70
C THR A 32 -4.69 -8.00 7.63
N SER A 33 -4.84 -6.93 8.42
CA SER A 33 -6.00 -6.76 9.32
C SER A 33 -7.33 -6.78 8.56
N MET A 34 -7.44 -6.07 7.44
CA MET A 34 -8.64 -6.08 6.59
C MET A 34 -8.94 -7.50 6.06
N ALA A 35 -7.93 -8.19 5.53
CA ALA A 35 -8.09 -9.52 4.95
C ALA A 35 -8.66 -10.52 5.96
N PHE A 36 -8.12 -10.54 7.18
CA PHE A 36 -8.57 -11.46 8.22
C PHE A 36 -9.91 -11.06 8.84
N TYR A 37 -10.27 -9.78 8.83
CA TYR A 37 -11.62 -9.34 9.19
C TYR A 37 -12.68 -9.91 8.23
N PHE A 38 -12.49 -9.79 6.91
CA PHE A 38 -13.44 -10.35 5.93
C PHE A 38 -13.45 -11.88 5.89
N SER A 39 -12.44 -12.53 6.49
CA SER A 39 -12.36 -13.99 6.64
C SER A 39 -13.11 -14.54 7.85
N ARG A 40 -13.64 -13.70 8.75
CA ARG A 40 -14.43 -14.16 9.91
C ARG A 40 -15.72 -14.84 9.48
N ASP A 41 -16.25 -15.72 10.32
CA ASP A 41 -17.51 -16.43 10.06
C ASP A 41 -18.73 -15.50 10.08
N ASP A 42 -18.67 -14.40 10.82
CA ASP A 42 -19.73 -13.40 10.93
C ASP A 42 -19.68 -12.31 9.84
N VAL A 43 -18.66 -12.32 8.97
CA VAL A 43 -18.53 -11.44 7.79
C VAL A 43 -18.57 -12.25 6.48
N ALA A 44 -17.72 -13.28 6.38
CA ALA A 44 -17.72 -14.33 5.35
C ALA A 44 -17.64 -13.87 3.87
N LEU A 45 -16.88 -12.81 3.56
CA LEU A 45 -16.68 -12.30 2.20
C LEU A 45 -15.29 -12.68 1.66
N LYS A 46 -15.19 -13.89 1.07
CA LYS A 46 -13.91 -14.49 0.67
C LYS A 46 -13.17 -13.73 -0.44
N GLY A 47 -13.88 -13.12 -1.38
CA GLY A 47 -13.29 -12.30 -2.43
C GLY A 47 -12.65 -11.02 -1.87
N PHE A 48 -13.30 -10.37 -0.89
CA PHE A 48 -12.69 -9.25 -0.14
C PHE A 48 -11.47 -9.71 0.66
N ALA A 49 -11.58 -10.82 1.39
CA ALA A 49 -10.46 -11.37 2.16
C ALA A 49 -9.26 -11.67 1.26
N HIS A 50 -9.48 -12.32 0.11
CA HIS A 50 -8.42 -12.61 -0.86
C HIS A 50 -7.84 -11.33 -1.45
N PHE A 51 -8.68 -10.38 -1.88
CA PHE A 51 -8.23 -9.11 -2.42
C PHE A 51 -7.27 -8.40 -1.46
N PHE A 52 -7.68 -8.17 -0.20
CA PHE A 52 -6.82 -7.48 0.76
C PHE A 52 -5.58 -8.30 1.13
N LYS A 53 -5.64 -9.63 1.08
CA LYS A 53 -4.47 -10.48 1.30
C LYS A 53 -3.43 -10.30 0.20
N GLU A 54 -3.84 -10.25 -1.06
CA GLU A 54 -2.92 -9.98 -2.18
C GLU A 54 -2.28 -8.60 -2.06
N ASN A 55 -3.06 -7.55 -1.78
CA ASN A 55 -2.52 -6.21 -1.54
C ASN A 55 -1.53 -6.21 -0.35
N SER A 56 -1.81 -6.96 0.71
CA SER A 56 -0.90 -7.11 1.84
C SER A 56 0.45 -7.72 1.44
N HIS A 57 0.46 -8.64 0.47
CA HIS A 57 1.69 -9.23 -0.07
C HIS A 57 2.40 -8.25 -1.00
N GLU A 58 1.67 -7.58 -1.90
CA GLU A 58 2.23 -6.55 -2.80
C GLU A 58 2.94 -5.46 -1.99
N GLU A 59 2.34 -4.93 -0.92
CA GLU A 59 2.99 -3.93 -0.07
C GLU A 59 4.21 -4.47 0.70
N ARG A 60 4.25 -5.77 0.97
CA ARG A 60 5.44 -6.40 1.56
C ARG A 60 6.58 -6.43 0.54
N GLU A 61 6.28 -6.76 -0.71
CA GLU A 61 7.25 -6.74 -1.81
C GLU A 61 7.76 -5.33 -2.08
N HIS A 62 6.91 -4.30 -1.98
CA HIS A 62 7.31 -2.89 -2.04
C HIS A 62 8.33 -2.54 -0.96
N ALA A 63 8.05 -2.92 0.30
CA ALA A 63 8.98 -2.71 1.40
C ALA A 63 10.34 -3.39 1.15
N GLU A 64 10.33 -4.63 0.68
CA GLU A 64 11.55 -5.40 0.37
C GLU A 64 12.36 -4.77 -0.77
N LYS A 65 11.69 -4.31 -1.83
CA LYS A 65 12.32 -3.61 -2.96
C LYS A 65 13.01 -2.31 -2.51
N LEU A 66 12.44 -1.56 -1.56
CA LEU A 66 13.08 -0.39 -0.95
C LEU A 66 14.31 -0.76 -0.09
N LEU A 67 14.23 -1.86 0.66
CA LEU A 67 15.34 -2.36 1.48
C LEU A 67 16.53 -2.80 0.61
N GLU A 68 16.26 -3.50 -0.49
CA GLU A 68 17.27 -3.86 -1.48
C GLU A 68 17.90 -2.63 -2.12
N PHE A 69 17.08 -1.64 -2.50
CA PHE A 69 17.57 -0.37 -3.03
C PHE A 69 18.46 0.38 -2.04
N GLN A 70 18.07 0.44 -0.76
CA GLN A 70 18.85 1.06 0.31
C GLN A 70 20.24 0.45 0.40
N ASN A 71 20.33 -0.89 0.38
CA ASN A 71 21.60 -1.61 0.39
C ASN A 71 22.41 -1.38 -0.90
N LYS A 72 21.75 -1.41 -2.07
CA LYS A 72 22.37 -1.17 -3.38
C LYS A 72 23.06 0.19 -3.46
N ARG A 73 22.50 1.22 -2.82
CA ARG A 73 23.07 2.59 -2.78
C ARG A 73 24.09 2.80 -1.66
N GLY A 74 24.40 1.76 -0.87
CA GLY A 74 25.32 1.86 0.26
C GLY A 74 24.73 2.57 1.47
N GLY A 75 23.41 2.67 1.58
CA GLY A 75 22.69 3.13 2.75
C GLY A 75 22.71 2.12 3.90
N ARG A 76 22.09 2.48 5.01
CA ARG A 76 21.91 1.67 6.20
C ARG A 76 20.43 1.64 6.56
N ILE A 77 19.95 0.41 6.75
CA ILE A 77 18.57 0.15 7.14
C ILE A 77 18.44 0.37 8.65
N PHE A 78 17.48 1.21 9.03
CA PHE A 78 17.10 1.43 10.42
C PHE A 78 15.60 1.20 10.58
N LEU A 79 15.20 -0.05 10.79
CA LEU A 79 13.80 -0.42 10.99
C LEU A 79 13.24 0.23 12.26
N GLN A 80 11.96 0.57 12.21
CA GLN A 80 11.19 1.15 13.31
C GLN A 80 9.98 0.28 13.61
N ASP A 81 9.32 0.55 14.74
CA ASP A 81 8.05 -0.07 15.09
C ASP A 81 7.04 0.08 13.95
N ILE A 82 6.40 -1.02 13.58
CA ILE A 82 5.22 -0.98 12.72
C ILE A 82 4.03 -0.75 13.62
N LYS A 83 3.39 0.42 13.51
CA LYS A 83 2.20 0.72 14.32
C LYS A 83 1.06 -0.22 13.94
N LYS A 84 0.22 -0.55 14.92
CA LYS A 84 -1.01 -1.28 14.63
C LYS A 84 -1.94 -0.42 13.76
N PRO A 85 -2.83 -1.05 12.96
CA PRO A 85 -3.86 -0.32 12.22
C PRO A 85 -4.74 0.52 13.15
N GLU A 86 -5.36 1.58 12.60
CA GLU A 86 -6.18 2.53 13.36
C GLU A 86 -7.45 1.90 13.95
N ARG A 87 -7.89 0.75 13.43
CA ARG A 87 -9.09 0.02 13.86
C ARG A 87 -8.91 -1.48 13.68
N ASP A 88 -9.67 -2.24 14.47
CA ASP A 88 -9.72 -3.71 14.42
C ASP A 88 -10.99 -4.22 13.68
N GLU A 89 -12.04 -3.39 13.62
CA GLU A 89 -13.30 -3.64 12.90
C GLU A 89 -13.36 -2.76 11.65
N TRP A 90 -13.60 -3.34 10.48
CA TRP A 90 -13.56 -2.63 9.19
C TRP A 90 -14.94 -2.36 8.59
N GLY A 91 -16.01 -2.87 9.22
CA GLY A 91 -17.38 -2.62 8.83
C GLY A 91 -17.75 -3.29 7.51
N THR A 92 -18.35 -2.52 6.61
CA THR A 92 -18.77 -2.96 5.28
C THR A 92 -17.60 -3.05 4.30
N GLY A 93 -17.78 -3.78 3.20
CA GLY A 93 -16.84 -3.80 2.09
C GLY A 93 -16.62 -2.41 1.50
N LEU A 94 -17.65 -1.56 1.46
CA LEU A 94 -17.55 -0.16 1.05
C LEU A 94 -16.63 0.65 1.96
N GLU A 95 -16.83 0.58 3.28
CA GLU A 95 -16.02 1.29 4.28
C GLU A 95 -14.56 0.85 4.23
N ALA A 96 -14.31 -0.46 4.11
CA ALA A 96 -12.96 -1.00 3.97
C ALA A 96 -12.27 -0.50 2.69
N MET A 97 -12.95 -0.51 1.55
CA MET A 97 -12.41 0.01 0.28
C MET A 97 -12.12 1.52 0.35
N GLN A 98 -12.96 2.30 1.05
CA GLN A 98 -12.70 3.71 1.29
C GLN A 98 -11.48 3.92 2.19
N CYS A 99 -11.30 3.11 3.23
CA CYS A 99 -10.11 3.15 4.08
C CYS A 99 -8.84 2.79 3.29
N ALA A 100 -8.89 1.75 2.46
CA ALA A 100 -7.81 1.36 1.55
C ALA A 100 -7.45 2.52 0.59
N LEU A 101 -8.44 3.16 -0.03
CA LEU A 101 -8.19 4.30 -0.92
C LEU A 101 -7.48 5.46 -0.19
N GLN A 102 -7.82 5.74 1.06
CA GLN A 102 -7.13 6.77 1.83
C GLN A 102 -5.70 6.35 2.22
N LEU A 103 -5.49 5.08 2.55
CA LEU A 103 -4.16 4.52 2.78
C LEU A 103 -3.27 4.69 1.53
N GLU A 104 -3.76 4.27 0.36
CA GLU A 104 -3.01 4.40 -0.91
C GLU A 104 -2.67 5.84 -1.26
N LYS A 105 -3.58 6.78 -0.98
CA LYS A 105 -3.31 8.21 -1.17
C LYS A 105 -2.24 8.72 -0.22
N LYS A 106 -2.21 8.25 1.03
CA LYS A 106 -1.16 8.60 2.00
C LYS A 106 0.20 8.02 1.57
N VAL A 107 0.24 6.77 1.14
CA VAL A 107 1.44 6.11 0.59
C VAL A 107 1.96 6.88 -0.62
N ASN A 108 1.08 7.18 -1.58
CA ASN A 108 1.45 7.95 -2.77
C ASN A 108 1.96 9.36 -2.44
N GLN A 109 1.36 10.06 -1.48
CA GLN A 109 1.86 11.36 -1.05
C GLN A 109 3.28 11.25 -0.45
N ALA A 110 3.55 10.20 0.35
CA ALA A 110 4.87 9.96 0.90
C ALA A 110 5.91 9.66 -0.20
N LEU A 111 5.53 8.92 -1.25
CA LEU A 111 6.37 8.68 -2.43
C LEU A 111 6.68 9.97 -3.19
N LEU A 112 5.68 10.85 -3.40
CA LEU A 112 5.88 12.16 -4.03
C LEU A 112 6.80 13.05 -3.20
N ASP A 113 6.65 13.05 -1.87
CA ASP A 113 7.54 13.79 -0.97
C ASP A 113 8.98 13.24 -1.01
N LEU A 114 9.15 11.92 -1.08
CA LEU A 114 10.45 11.27 -1.24
C LEU A 114 11.08 11.59 -2.61
N HIS A 115 10.29 11.58 -3.69
CA HIS A 115 10.74 11.95 -5.03
C HIS A 115 11.20 13.42 -5.08
N ARG A 116 10.46 14.33 -4.43
CA ARG A 116 10.88 15.73 -4.28
C ARG A 116 12.23 15.83 -3.57
N ILE A 117 12.42 15.11 -2.46
CA ILE A 117 13.72 15.08 -1.76
C ILE A 117 14.83 14.59 -2.69
N ALA A 118 14.59 13.51 -3.45
CA ALA A 118 15.57 13.00 -4.41
C ALA A 118 15.92 14.04 -5.48
N THR A 119 14.92 14.74 -6.01
CA THR A 119 15.09 15.80 -7.01
C THR A 119 15.89 16.98 -6.45
N GLU A 120 15.55 17.46 -5.25
CA GLU A 120 16.26 18.57 -4.57
C GLU A 120 17.73 18.22 -4.27
N LYS A 121 18.03 16.94 -4.01
CA LYS A 121 19.39 16.47 -3.76
C LYS A 121 20.12 16.03 -5.02
N GLY A 122 19.50 16.14 -6.20
CA GLY A 122 20.09 15.77 -7.47
C GLY A 122 20.41 14.28 -7.60
N ASP A 123 19.53 13.39 -7.11
CA ASP A 123 19.66 11.93 -7.23
C ASP A 123 18.74 11.37 -8.33
N PRO A 124 19.17 11.42 -9.61
CA PRO A 124 18.33 11.00 -10.74
C PRO A 124 18.01 9.50 -10.72
N HIS A 125 18.90 8.67 -10.18
CA HIS A 125 18.66 7.22 -10.09
C HIS A 125 17.58 6.90 -9.06
N LEU A 126 17.50 7.66 -7.96
CA LEU A 126 16.39 7.51 -7.02
C LEU A 126 15.07 8.02 -7.61
N CYS A 127 15.07 9.14 -8.34
CA CYS A 127 13.87 9.61 -9.05
C CYS A 127 13.33 8.54 -10.03
N ASP A 128 14.20 8.05 -10.91
CA ASP A 128 13.86 7.02 -11.90
C ASP A 128 13.35 5.71 -11.25
N PHE A 129 13.97 5.29 -10.15
CA PHE A 129 13.53 4.12 -9.39
C PHE A 129 12.11 4.27 -8.84
N LEU A 130 11.77 5.44 -8.28
CA LEU A 130 10.43 5.71 -7.75
C LEU A 130 9.39 5.80 -8.87
N GLU A 131 9.73 6.46 -9.97
CA GLU A 131 8.88 6.59 -11.16
C GLU A 131 8.58 5.23 -11.79
N SER A 132 9.61 4.39 -11.96
CA SER A 132 9.51 3.10 -12.63
C SER A 132 8.76 2.04 -11.83
N HIS A 133 8.90 2.05 -10.50
CA HIS A 133 8.46 0.92 -9.67
C HIS A 133 7.36 1.24 -8.66
N TYR A 134 6.97 2.50 -8.48
CA TYR A 134 5.99 2.86 -7.44
C TYR A 134 4.93 3.83 -7.95
N LEU A 135 5.32 4.96 -8.55
CA LEU A 135 4.35 6.04 -8.87
C LEU A 135 3.27 5.59 -9.86
N ASN A 136 3.63 4.79 -10.87
CA ASN A 136 2.64 4.24 -11.81
C ASN A 136 1.72 3.22 -11.13
N GLU A 137 2.25 2.35 -10.29
CA GLU A 137 1.50 1.32 -9.56
C GLU A 137 0.48 1.97 -8.61
N GLN A 138 0.89 3.03 -7.88
CA GLN A 138 -0.02 3.80 -7.01
C GLN A 138 -1.20 4.40 -7.78
N VAL A 139 -0.96 4.99 -8.95
CA VAL A 139 -2.03 5.60 -9.76
C VAL A 139 -3.03 4.55 -10.20
N GLU A 140 -2.57 3.39 -10.66
CA GLU A 140 -3.43 2.27 -11.06
C GLU A 140 -4.22 1.71 -9.87
N MET A 141 -3.60 1.53 -8.70
CA MET A 141 -4.29 1.04 -7.51
C MET A 141 -5.36 2.03 -7.02
N ILE A 142 -5.03 3.33 -6.93
CA ILE A 142 -5.98 4.39 -6.56
C ILE A 142 -7.17 4.42 -7.53
N LYS A 143 -6.91 4.26 -8.83
CA LYS A 143 -7.95 4.20 -9.86
C LYS A 143 -8.85 2.98 -9.70
N LYS A 144 -8.26 1.80 -9.45
CA LYS A 144 -8.97 0.53 -9.23
C LYS A 144 -9.87 0.60 -8.00
N LEU A 145 -9.36 1.09 -6.86
CA LEU A 145 -10.15 1.29 -5.65
C LEU A 145 -11.29 2.30 -5.87
N GLY A 146 -11.04 3.39 -6.59
CA GLY A 146 -12.08 4.37 -6.96
C GLY A 146 -13.23 3.74 -7.77
N HIS A 147 -12.92 2.84 -8.70
CA HIS A 147 -13.94 2.06 -9.43
C HIS A 147 -14.75 1.17 -8.50
N TYR A 148 -14.10 0.44 -7.59
CA TYR A 148 -14.77 -0.45 -6.66
C TYR A 148 -15.72 0.30 -5.74
N ILE A 149 -15.27 1.41 -5.15
CA ILE A 149 -16.11 2.28 -4.32
C ILE A 149 -17.32 2.80 -5.09
N THR A 150 -17.12 3.25 -6.35
CA THR A 150 -18.21 3.75 -7.20
C THR A 150 -19.26 2.66 -7.44
N ASN A 151 -18.84 1.43 -7.75
CA ASN A 151 -19.76 0.31 -7.97
C ASN A 151 -20.51 -0.07 -6.69
N LEU A 152 -19.80 -0.24 -5.56
CA LEU A 152 -20.40 -0.55 -4.26
C LEU A 152 -21.40 0.51 -3.79
N THR A 153 -21.12 1.78 -4.09
CA THR A 153 -22.04 2.90 -3.78
C THR A 153 -23.29 2.84 -4.64
N LYS A 154 -23.15 2.61 -5.96
CA LYS A 154 -24.27 2.51 -6.89
C LYS A 154 -25.17 1.29 -6.66
N MET A 155 -24.62 0.21 -6.10
CA MET A 155 -25.38 -0.98 -5.74
C MET A 155 -26.15 -0.83 -4.42
N ASP A 156 -26.04 0.31 -3.74
CA ASP A 156 -26.70 0.64 -2.47
C ASP A 156 -26.41 -0.37 -1.35
N THR A 157 -25.12 -0.68 -1.15
CA THR A 157 -24.64 -1.65 -0.14
C THR A 157 -25.09 -1.33 1.29
N GLY A 158 -25.43 -0.07 1.60
CA GLY A 158 -25.97 0.34 2.90
C GLY A 158 -27.38 -0.20 3.18
N ASN A 159 -28.21 -0.38 2.15
CA ASN A 159 -29.58 -0.89 2.28
C ASN A 159 -29.76 -2.29 1.68
N ASN A 160 -28.81 -2.75 0.86
CA ASN A 160 -28.90 -4.00 0.12
C ASN A 160 -27.72 -4.94 0.45
N LYS A 161 -27.91 -5.84 1.42
CA LYS A 161 -26.90 -6.84 1.79
C LYS A 161 -26.50 -7.79 0.66
N MET A 162 -27.36 -7.96 -0.36
CA MET A 162 -27.04 -8.77 -1.53
C MET A 162 -25.98 -8.09 -2.42
N ALA A 163 -25.84 -6.76 -2.35
CA ALA A 163 -24.90 -6.01 -3.17
C ALA A 163 -23.44 -6.40 -2.89
N GLU A 164 -23.05 -6.46 -1.61
CA GLU A 164 -21.69 -6.86 -1.23
C GLU A 164 -21.39 -8.30 -1.61
N TYR A 165 -22.36 -9.19 -1.44
CA TYR A 165 -22.22 -10.58 -1.84
C TYR A 165 -22.02 -10.72 -3.37
N LEU A 166 -22.81 -10.01 -4.18
CA LEU A 166 -22.65 -10.03 -5.63
C LEU A 166 -21.32 -9.41 -6.06
N PHE A 167 -20.89 -8.33 -5.40
CA PHE A 167 -19.60 -7.71 -5.67
C PHE A 167 -18.44 -8.65 -5.33
N ASP A 168 -18.50 -9.31 -4.17
CA ASP A 168 -17.56 -10.33 -3.71
C ASP A 168 -17.41 -11.44 -4.75
N LYS A 169 -18.52 -11.96 -5.31
CA LYS A 169 -18.48 -13.05 -6.29
C LYS A 169 -18.07 -12.64 -7.69
N HIS A 170 -18.63 -11.54 -8.21
CA HIS A 170 -18.48 -11.21 -9.62
C HIS A 170 -17.30 -10.26 -9.90
N THR A 171 -16.94 -9.39 -8.95
CA THR A 171 -15.85 -8.45 -9.14
C THR A 171 -14.55 -8.97 -8.53
N LEU A 172 -14.59 -9.43 -7.28
CA LEU A 172 -13.40 -9.88 -6.56
C LEU A 172 -13.13 -11.39 -6.71
N GLY A 173 -14.19 -12.21 -6.85
CA GLY A 173 -14.11 -13.67 -6.91
C GLY A 173 -13.69 -14.26 -8.25
N SER A 174 -13.47 -13.44 -9.29
CA SER A 174 -13.02 -13.92 -10.61
C SER A 174 -11.55 -14.33 -10.64
N LYS A 175 -10.79 -14.10 -9.55
CA LYS A 175 -9.36 -14.41 -9.45
C LYS A 175 -8.99 -15.32 -8.25
N SER A 176 -9.97 -15.71 -7.43
CA SER A 176 -9.79 -16.58 -6.26
C SER A 176 -9.98 -18.06 -6.57
#